data_AF-A0A957GA06-F1
#
_entry.id   AF-A0A957GA06-F1
#
_cell.length_a   1.000
_cell.length_b   1.000
_cell.length_c   1.000
_cell.angle_alpha   90.00
_cell.angle_beta   90.00
_cell.angle_gamma   90.00
#
_symmetry.space_group_name_H-M   'P 1'
#
loop_
_entity.id
_entity.type
_entity.pdbx_description
1 polymer ?
#
loop_
_entity_poly.entity_id
_entity_poly.type
_entity_poly.pdbx_seq_one_letter_code
_entity_poly.pdbx_strand_id
1 'polypeptide(L)'
;INPAIVVTATVGLDPMTCATTSSLVVGQPSTDVYYCYTVENTGNITLSLHDIMDDVGTNLSGVAYDLAPGATADTVALGLTISETVTTDTTNTVVWTAYLVTGASATASSTASVTEAPTDVTLSSFGGDSATLLPLLVATLAALLVGLGLLLRRRSQLL
;
A
#
# COMPACT_ATOMS: atom_id res chain seq x y z
N ILE A 1 -24.80 4.95 35.68
CA ILE A 1 -23.74 5.35 34.74
C ILE A 1 -23.56 4.23 33.73
N ASN A 2 -23.45 4.53 32.43
CA ASN A 2 -23.22 3.55 31.38
C ASN A 2 -22.05 4.04 30.50
N PRO A 3 -20.80 3.75 30.89
CA PRO A 3 -19.65 4.02 30.04
C PRO A 3 -19.66 3.04 28.85
N ALA A 4 -19.52 3.55 27.63
CA ALA A 4 -19.41 2.74 26.44
C ALA A 4 -18.61 3.50 25.38
N ILE A 5 -17.79 2.78 24.62
CA ILE A 5 -17.03 3.34 23.51
C ILE A 5 -17.08 2.39 22.31
N VAL A 6 -16.87 2.94 21.12
CA VAL A 6 -16.56 2.20 19.90
C VAL A 6 -15.21 2.71 19.39
N VAL A 7 -14.40 1.81 18.84
CA VAL A 7 -13.10 2.14 18.26
C VAL A 7 -13.09 1.67 16.82
N THR A 8 -12.53 2.49 15.93
CA THR A 8 -12.27 2.14 14.53
C THR A 8 -10.78 2.31 14.26
N ALA A 9 -10.16 1.26 13.71
CA ALA A 9 -8.77 1.29 13.25
C ALA A 9 -8.71 1.40 11.73
N THR A 10 -7.83 2.26 11.26
CA THR A 10 -7.55 2.47 9.84
C THR A 10 -6.05 2.48 9.60
N VAL A 11 -5.65 2.22 8.36
CA VAL A 11 -4.24 2.20 7.97
C VAL A 11 -4.06 2.86 6.60
N GLY A 12 -3.01 3.66 6.47
CA GLY A 12 -2.69 4.42 5.25
C GLY A 12 -1.22 4.78 5.14
N LEU A 13 -0.92 5.66 4.18
CA LEU A 13 0.44 6.13 3.87
C LEU A 13 0.67 7.60 4.26
N ASP A 14 -0.36 8.31 4.73
CA ASP A 14 -0.26 9.70 5.17
C ASP A 14 -0.17 9.76 6.71
N PRO A 15 0.91 10.31 7.28
CA PRO A 15 1.03 10.48 8.73
C PRO A 15 0.10 11.55 9.32
N MET A 16 -0.42 12.45 8.50
CA MET A 16 -1.16 13.64 8.93
C MET A 16 -2.67 13.52 8.76
N THR A 17 -3.15 12.43 8.16
CA THR A 17 -4.57 12.22 7.88
C THR A 17 -4.94 10.77 8.13
N CYS A 18 -6.00 10.54 8.90
CA CYS A 18 -6.55 9.20 9.06
C CYS A 18 -7.04 8.65 7.71
N ALA A 19 -6.63 7.43 7.39
CA ALA A 19 -7.19 6.71 6.26
C ALA A 19 -8.68 6.40 6.50
N THR A 20 -9.38 5.99 5.44
CA THR A 20 -10.79 5.60 5.51
C THR A 20 -10.97 4.08 5.50
N THR A 21 -9.89 3.31 5.38
CA THR A 21 -9.90 1.85 5.21
C THR A 21 -9.11 1.17 6.31
N SER A 22 -9.56 -0.01 6.71
CA SER A 22 -8.86 -0.90 7.66
C SER A 22 -7.94 -1.91 6.97
N SER A 23 -7.83 -1.88 5.64
CA SER A 23 -6.95 -2.76 4.87
C SER A 23 -6.13 -1.97 3.87
N LEU A 24 -4.83 -2.23 3.80
CA LEU A 24 -3.91 -1.62 2.84
C LEU A 24 -3.06 -2.70 2.16
N VAL A 25 -2.88 -2.58 0.84
CA VAL A 25 -1.90 -3.38 0.10
C VAL A 25 -0.71 -2.50 -0.23
N VAL A 26 0.50 -2.88 0.20
CA VAL A 26 1.74 -2.17 -0.13
C VAL A 26 2.46 -2.88 -1.28
N GLY A 27 2.97 -2.11 -2.24
CA GLY A 27 3.60 -2.65 -3.45
C GLY A 27 5.10 -2.92 -3.33
N GLN A 28 5.71 -2.57 -2.20
CA GLN A 28 7.15 -2.70 -1.96
C GLN A 28 7.39 -3.18 -0.52
N PRO A 29 8.40 -4.02 -0.28
CA PRO A 29 8.82 -4.37 1.07
C PRO A 29 9.36 -3.12 1.78
N SER A 30 9.32 -3.16 3.11
CA SER A 30 9.81 -2.09 3.98
C SER A 30 9.11 -0.74 3.75
N THR A 31 7.80 -0.77 3.47
CA THR A 31 6.98 0.44 3.34
C THR A 31 6.54 0.90 4.73
N ASP A 32 6.76 2.18 5.04
CA ASP A 32 6.21 2.80 6.25
C ASP A 32 4.70 3.04 6.08
N VAL A 33 3.93 2.53 7.03
CA VAL A 33 2.49 2.72 7.11
C VAL A 33 2.13 3.43 8.40
N TYR A 34 0.97 4.10 8.40
CA TYR A 34 0.47 4.85 9.55
C TYR A 34 -0.90 4.31 9.95
N TYR A 35 -1.02 3.97 11.22
CA TYR A 35 -2.27 3.56 11.82
C TYR A 35 -2.96 4.77 12.46
N CYS A 36 -4.26 4.88 12.24
CA CYS A 36 -5.10 5.85 12.95
C CYS A 36 -6.24 5.14 13.67
N TYR A 37 -6.41 5.48 14.94
CA TYR A 37 -7.49 4.97 15.78
C TYR A 37 -8.45 6.10 16.10
N THR A 38 -9.73 5.91 15.77
CA THR A 38 -10.82 6.82 16.12
C THR A 38 -11.66 6.19 17.20
N VAL A 39 -11.89 6.89 18.30
CA VAL A 39 -12.79 6.48 19.37
C VAL A 39 -14.03 7.36 19.40
N GLU A 40 -15.20 6.74 19.62
CA GLU A 40 -16.47 7.40 19.86
C GLU A 40 -16.99 7.00 21.26
N ASN A 41 -17.45 7.97 22.05
CA ASN A 41 -18.16 7.67 23.29
C ASN A 41 -19.65 7.47 23.02
N THR A 42 -20.08 6.21 23.00
CA THR A 42 -21.48 5.81 22.82
C THR A 42 -22.22 5.67 24.16
N GLY A 43 -21.54 5.97 25.27
CA GLY A 43 -22.09 5.97 26.61
C GLY A 43 -22.82 7.27 26.96
N ASN A 44 -23.12 7.44 28.25
CA ASN A 44 -23.85 8.60 28.78
C ASN A 44 -23.06 9.41 29.82
N ILE A 45 -21.74 9.22 29.88
CA ILE A 45 -20.83 9.93 30.78
C ILE A 45 -19.56 10.31 30.02
N THR A 46 -19.03 11.51 30.30
CA THR A 46 -17.73 11.93 29.79
C THR A 46 -16.62 11.06 30.39
N LEU A 47 -15.72 10.56 29.55
CA LEU A 47 -14.53 9.80 29.95
C LEU A 47 -13.32 10.72 29.74
N SER A 48 -12.39 10.78 30.72
CA SER A 48 -11.36 11.84 30.74
C SER A 48 -9.91 11.33 30.69
N LEU A 49 -9.72 10.01 30.85
CA LEU A 49 -8.43 9.35 30.77
C LEU A 49 -8.51 8.18 29.80
N HIS A 50 -7.44 7.98 29.04
CA HIS A 50 -7.40 7.04 27.94
C HIS A 50 -6.09 6.25 27.92
N ASP A 51 -6.20 4.93 27.81
CA ASP A 51 -5.08 4.03 27.55
C ASP A 51 -5.27 3.44 26.14
N ILE A 52 -4.18 3.36 25.37
CA ILE A 52 -4.15 2.85 24.00
C ILE A 52 -3.00 1.85 23.90
N MET A 53 -3.31 0.62 23.53
CA MET A 53 -2.33 -0.43 23.28
C MET A 53 -2.60 -1.10 21.94
N ASP A 54 -1.57 -1.49 21.21
CA ASP A 54 -1.73 -2.22 19.95
C ASP A 54 -0.65 -3.31 19.74
N ASP A 55 -0.79 -4.10 18.67
CA ASP A 55 0.12 -5.21 18.38
C ASP A 55 1.46 -4.75 17.77
N VAL A 56 1.53 -3.51 17.27
CA VAL A 56 2.72 -2.93 16.62
C VAL A 56 3.63 -2.18 17.60
N GLY A 57 3.23 -2.10 18.87
CA GLY A 57 4.08 -1.67 19.98
C GLY A 57 3.66 -0.35 20.64
N THR A 58 2.53 0.24 20.26
CA THR A 58 1.97 1.39 20.99
C THR A 58 1.55 0.95 22.38
N ASN A 59 1.96 1.71 23.39
CA ASN A 59 1.51 1.55 24.77
C ASN A 59 1.47 2.93 25.44
N LEU A 60 0.34 3.59 25.31
CA LEU A 60 0.05 4.90 25.91
C LEU A 60 -0.90 4.69 27.07
N SER A 61 -0.62 5.33 28.21
CA SER A 61 -1.48 5.27 29.38
C SER A 61 -1.68 6.65 30.00
N GLY A 62 -2.89 6.89 30.49
CA GLY A 62 -3.26 8.12 31.17
C GLY A 62 -3.29 9.34 30.25
N VAL A 63 -3.58 9.14 28.95
CA VAL A 63 -3.77 10.25 28.01
C VAL A 63 -5.00 11.03 28.44
N ALA A 64 -4.79 12.30 28.82
CA ALA A 64 -5.84 13.13 29.39
C ALA A 64 -6.52 13.98 28.32
N TYR A 65 -7.78 13.69 28.02
CA TYR A 65 -8.67 14.54 27.24
C TYR A 65 -10.13 14.15 27.54
N ASP A 66 -11.06 15.10 27.44
CA ASP A 66 -12.47 14.82 27.71
C ASP A 66 -13.19 14.31 26.46
N LEU A 67 -13.61 13.05 26.48
CA LEU A 67 -14.47 12.45 25.46
C LEU A 67 -15.93 12.47 25.96
N ALA A 68 -16.65 13.53 25.63
CA ALA A 68 -18.07 13.69 26.00
C ALA A 68 -18.97 12.66 25.28
N PRO A 69 -20.18 12.38 25.79
CA PRO A 69 -21.14 11.52 25.09
C PRO A 69 -21.41 11.99 23.65
N GLY A 70 -21.31 11.08 22.69
CA GLY A 70 -21.46 11.34 21.25
C GLY A 70 -20.27 12.04 20.59
N ALA A 71 -19.21 12.37 21.33
CA ALA A 71 -18.00 12.94 20.77
C ALA A 71 -17.09 11.84 20.19
N THR A 72 -16.28 12.24 19.21
CA THR A 72 -15.23 11.42 18.61
C THR A 72 -13.88 12.10 18.73
N ALA A 73 -12.82 11.30 18.86
CA ALA A 73 -11.45 11.76 18.77
C ALA A 73 -10.62 10.72 18.02
N ASP A 74 -9.66 11.18 17.22
CA ASP A 74 -8.70 10.32 16.54
C ASP A 74 -7.26 10.62 16.99
N THR A 75 -6.39 9.63 16.84
CA THR A 75 -4.99 9.73 17.28
C THR A 75 -4.22 10.86 16.59
N VAL A 76 -4.54 11.20 15.33
CA VAL A 76 -3.88 12.29 14.59
C VAL A 76 -4.27 13.64 15.17
N ALA A 77 -5.56 13.86 15.47
CA ALA A 77 -6.06 15.07 16.13
C ALA A 77 -5.48 15.25 17.55
N LEU A 78 -5.13 14.14 18.21
CA LEU A 78 -4.42 14.12 19.49
C LEU A 78 -2.89 14.31 19.35
N GLY A 79 -2.37 14.46 18.14
CA GLY A 79 -0.94 14.66 17.87
C GLY A 79 -0.10 13.38 18.02
N LEU A 80 -0.73 12.21 17.94
CA LEU A 80 -0.07 10.92 18.03
C LEU A 80 0.19 10.39 16.62
N THR A 81 1.43 9.97 16.37
CA THR A 81 1.81 9.26 15.14
C THR A 81 2.16 7.83 15.49
N ILE A 82 1.41 6.89 14.90
CA ILE A 82 1.56 5.45 15.11
C ILE A 82 1.95 4.84 13.78
N SER A 83 3.16 4.28 13.70
CA SER A 83 3.73 3.82 12.44
C SER A 83 4.47 2.50 12.60
N GLU A 84 4.53 1.75 11.51
CA GLU A 84 5.28 0.51 11.39
C GLU A 84 5.93 0.43 10.01
N THR A 85 7.13 -0.13 9.93
CA THR A 85 7.75 -0.49 8.65
C THR A 85 7.35 -1.93 8.30
N VAL A 86 6.48 -2.08 7.31
CA VAL A 86 5.89 -3.37 6.93
C VAL A 86 6.89 -4.18 6.11
N THR A 87 7.29 -5.35 6.63
CA THR A 87 8.21 -6.30 5.96
C THR A 87 7.59 -7.67 5.68
N THR A 88 6.41 -7.91 6.24
CA THR A 88 5.55 -9.08 6.07
C THR A 88 4.11 -8.65 6.27
N ASP A 89 3.14 -9.48 5.87
CA ASP A 89 1.74 -9.24 6.19
C ASP A 89 1.56 -9.05 7.71
N THR A 90 0.98 -7.90 8.09
CA THR A 90 0.74 -7.54 9.49
C THR A 90 -0.75 -7.32 9.70
N THR A 91 -1.28 -7.84 10.80
CA THR A 91 -2.59 -7.44 11.33
C THR A 91 -2.37 -6.84 12.70
N ASN A 92 -2.81 -5.60 12.85
CA ASN A 92 -2.66 -4.82 14.05
C ASN A 92 -4.01 -4.69 14.76
N THR A 93 -4.08 -5.15 16.01
CA THR A 93 -5.25 -5.03 16.89
C THR A 93 -5.02 -3.94 17.91
N VAL A 94 -5.82 -2.87 17.87
CA VAL A 94 -5.83 -1.85 18.93
C VAL A 94 -6.81 -2.23 20.02
N VAL A 95 -6.43 -1.97 21.26
CA VAL A 95 -7.31 -1.94 22.44
C VAL A 95 -7.28 -0.54 23.01
N TRP A 96 -8.45 0.11 23.05
CA TRP A 96 -8.64 1.41 23.69
C TRP A 96 -9.41 1.20 24.99
N THR A 97 -8.90 1.74 26.10
CA THR A 97 -9.64 1.84 27.37
C THR A 97 -9.83 3.30 27.74
N ALA A 98 -11.07 3.72 27.93
CA ALA A 98 -11.42 5.06 28.36
C ALA A 98 -12.05 5.00 29.76
N TYR A 99 -11.62 5.86 30.68
CA TYR A 99 -11.98 5.75 32.10
C TYR A 99 -12.00 7.09 32.84
N LEU A 100 -12.56 7.05 34.05
CA LEU A 100 -12.51 8.09 35.05
C LEU A 100 -11.71 7.61 36.26
N VAL A 101 -11.07 8.54 36.97
CA VAL A 101 -10.44 8.27 38.27
C VAL A 101 -11.42 7.75 39.33
N THR A 102 -12.71 8.01 39.14
CA THR A 102 -13.80 7.52 39.99
C THR A 102 -14.20 6.06 39.70
N GLY A 103 -13.57 5.42 38.72
CA GLY A 103 -13.67 3.98 38.44
C GLY A 103 -14.62 3.58 37.30
N ALA A 104 -15.34 4.52 36.68
CA ALA A 104 -16.12 4.20 35.47
C ALA A 104 -15.17 3.97 34.28
N SER A 105 -15.37 2.92 33.51
CA SER A 105 -14.53 2.62 32.34
C SER A 105 -15.29 1.89 31.24
N ALA A 106 -14.79 2.02 30.01
CA ALA A 106 -15.20 1.25 28.86
C ALA A 106 -13.96 0.87 28.03
N THR A 107 -14.01 -0.32 27.42
CA THR A 107 -12.93 -0.85 26.59
C THR A 107 -13.52 -1.34 25.27
N ALA A 108 -12.84 -1.06 24.17
CA ALA A 108 -13.19 -1.57 22.84
C ALA A 108 -11.92 -1.86 22.04
N SER A 109 -12.05 -2.71 21.01
CA SER A 109 -10.96 -3.07 20.12
C SER A 109 -11.37 -2.97 18.66
N SER A 110 -10.38 -2.81 17.79
CA SER A 110 -10.53 -2.82 16.33
C SER A 110 -9.27 -3.34 15.68
N THR A 111 -9.37 -3.85 14.46
CA THR A 111 -8.23 -4.34 13.68
C THR A 111 -8.02 -3.56 12.39
N ALA A 112 -6.77 -3.43 11.97
CA ALA A 112 -6.37 -3.01 10.64
C ALA A 112 -5.26 -3.92 10.11
N SER A 113 -5.27 -4.22 8.82
CA SER A 113 -4.34 -5.16 8.21
C SER A 113 -3.59 -4.53 7.03
N VAL A 114 -2.32 -4.90 6.91
CA VAL A 114 -1.48 -4.56 5.77
C VAL A 114 -0.95 -5.84 5.14
N THR A 115 -1.08 -5.94 3.83
CA THR A 115 -0.53 -7.07 3.06
C THR A 115 0.48 -6.59 2.04
N GLU A 116 1.56 -7.33 1.84
CA GLU A 116 2.53 -7.05 0.78
C GLU A 116 2.04 -7.65 -0.55
N ALA A 117 2.07 -6.86 -1.62
CA ALA A 117 1.80 -7.38 -2.95
C ALA A 117 2.94 -8.34 -3.37
N PRO A 118 2.64 -9.45 -4.06
CA PRO A 118 3.68 -10.32 -4.59
C PRO A 118 4.58 -9.52 -5.53
N THR A 119 5.90 -9.64 -5.34
CA THR A 119 6.86 -9.09 -6.29
C THR A 119 6.81 -9.92 -7.56
N ASP A 120 6.16 -9.39 -8.61
CA ASP A 120 6.22 -10.00 -9.94
C ASP A 120 7.67 -9.85 -10.46
N VAL A 121 8.47 -10.90 -10.26
CA VAL A 121 9.80 -11.02 -10.87
C VAL A 121 9.59 -11.31 -12.36
N THR A 122 9.37 -10.26 -13.15
CA THR A 122 9.44 -10.38 -14.60
C THR A 122 10.90 -10.60 -14.98
N LEU A 123 11.28 -11.86 -15.21
CA LEU A 123 12.52 -12.20 -15.91
C LEU A 123 12.39 -11.67 -17.34
N SER A 124 12.77 -10.42 -17.56
CA SER A 124 13.08 -9.93 -18.89
C SER A 124 14.27 -10.76 -19.36
N SER A 125 14.04 -11.71 -20.28
CA SER A 125 15.11 -12.50 -20.83
C SER A 125 16.20 -11.55 -21.35
N PHE A 126 17.44 -11.77 -20.92
CA PHE A 126 18.58 -11.13 -21.54
C PHE A 126 18.65 -11.67 -22.98
N GLY A 127 18.09 -10.91 -23.93
CA GLY A 127 18.32 -11.10 -25.35
C GLY A 127 19.78 -10.78 -25.66
N GLY A 128 20.66 -11.74 -25.38
CA GLY A 128 22.09 -11.60 -25.47
C GLY A 128 22.75 -12.87 -25.97
N ASP A 129 22.39 -13.33 -27.16
CA ASP A 129 23.24 -14.25 -27.93
C ASP A 129 23.74 -13.52 -29.20
N SER A 130 24.85 -12.81 -29.03
CA SER A 130 25.77 -12.48 -30.12
C SER A 130 26.47 -13.76 -30.57
N ALA A 131 25.84 -14.54 -31.44
CA ALA A 131 26.52 -15.62 -32.15
C ALA A 131 27.14 -15.08 -33.45
N THR A 132 28.39 -14.63 -33.37
CA THR A 132 29.24 -14.45 -34.55
C THR A 132 29.47 -15.81 -35.20
N LEU A 133 28.84 -16.07 -36.35
CA LEU A 133 29.12 -17.23 -37.19
C LEU A 133 29.72 -16.76 -38.52
N LEU A 134 31.04 -16.72 -38.58
CA LEU A 134 31.78 -16.91 -39.84
C LEU A 134 32.38 -18.32 -39.79
N PRO A 135 32.00 -19.19 -40.74
CA PRO A 135 33.04 -19.92 -41.45
C PRO A 135 32.87 -19.86 -42.97
N LEU A 136 34.02 -19.74 -43.60
CA LEU A 136 34.30 -19.78 -45.03
C LEU A 136 34.06 -21.21 -45.57
N LEU A 137 33.17 -21.41 -46.54
CA LEU A 137 33.36 -22.45 -47.57
C LEU A 137 32.54 -22.20 -48.84
N VAL A 138 33.22 -22.48 -49.96
CA VAL A 138 32.94 -22.22 -51.38
C VAL A 138 31.68 -22.93 -51.92
N ALA A 139 30.90 -22.24 -52.76
CA ALA A 139 30.01 -22.89 -53.73
C ALA A 139 30.12 -22.22 -55.10
N THR A 140 30.60 -22.98 -56.08
CA THR A 140 30.72 -22.63 -57.49
C THR A 140 29.45 -22.99 -58.28
N LEU A 141 29.19 -22.15 -59.28
CA LEU A 141 28.52 -22.37 -60.58
C LEU A 141 26.98 -22.42 -60.73
N ALA A 142 26.55 -21.54 -61.64
CA ALA A 142 25.56 -21.70 -62.72
C ALA A 142 24.08 -21.39 -62.46
N ALA A 143 23.63 -20.22 -62.92
CA ALA A 143 22.38 -20.10 -63.67
C ALA A 143 22.44 -18.90 -64.63
N LEU A 144 22.25 -19.22 -65.91
CA LEU A 144 22.34 -18.38 -67.09
C LEU A 144 20.93 -17.87 -67.45
N LEU A 145 20.81 -16.58 -67.81
CA LEU A 145 19.88 -15.99 -68.79
C LEU A 145 18.38 -16.39 -68.77
N VAL A 146 17.49 -15.48 -68.33
CA VAL A 146 16.23 -15.17 -69.06
C VAL A 146 15.78 -13.72 -68.81
N GLY A 147 15.60 -12.96 -69.90
CA GLY A 147 14.61 -11.86 -70.01
C GLY A 147 15.16 -10.44 -69.86
N LEU A 148 15.93 -9.86 -70.78
CA LEU A 148 15.50 -9.44 -72.14
C LEU A 148 13.99 -9.12 -72.25
N GLY A 149 13.53 -8.07 -71.56
CA GLY A 149 12.13 -7.61 -71.69
C GLY A 149 11.86 -6.12 -71.48
N LEU A 150 12.85 -5.31 -71.07
CA LEU A 150 12.58 -3.94 -70.62
C LEU A 150 13.31 -2.84 -71.41
N LEU A 151 13.39 -2.94 -72.74
CA LEU A 151 14.06 -1.91 -73.56
C LEU A 151 13.36 -1.51 -74.86
N LEU A 152 12.04 -1.71 -75.00
CA LEU A 152 11.29 -1.28 -76.20
C LEU A 152 9.92 -0.64 -75.89
N ARG A 153 9.86 0.36 -74.99
CA ARG A 153 8.64 1.17 -74.82
C ARG A 153 8.81 2.67 -74.62
N ARG A 154 9.92 3.26 -75.07
CA ARG A 154 10.03 4.73 -75.24
C ARG A 154 10.66 5.11 -76.58
N ARG A 155 9.92 4.83 -77.66
CA ARG A 155 10.09 5.50 -78.96
C ARG A 155 8.73 6.09 -79.33
N SER A 156 8.49 7.35 -78.99
CA SER A 156 7.44 8.25 -79.53
C SER A 156 7.41 9.52 -78.68
N GLN A 157 7.37 10.71 -79.31
CA GLN A 157 7.53 12.08 -78.76
C GLN A 157 9.02 12.49 -78.72
N LEU A 158 9.56 13.40 -79.53
CA LEU A 158 9.00 14.41 -80.42
C LEU A 158 9.79 14.48 -81.75
N LEU A 159 9.06 14.90 -82.78
CA LEU A 159 9.56 15.50 -84.02
C LEU A 159 10.43 16.73 -83.72
#